data_AF-A0A7X6UQB4-F1
#
_entry.id   AF-A0A7X6UQB4-F1
#
_cell.length_a   1.000
_cell.length_b   1.000
_cell.length_c   1.000
_cell.angle_alpha   90.00
_cell.angle_beta   90.00
_cell.angle_gamma   90.00
#
_symmetry.space_group_name_H-M   'P 1'
#
loop_
_entity.id
_entity.type
_entity.pdbx_description
1 polymer ?
#
loop_
_entity_poly.entity_id
_entity_poly.type
_entity_poly.pdbx_seq_one_letter_code
_entity_poly.pdbx_strand_id
1 'polypeptide(L)'
;VGIATNVLYQRTKETIQKEYSPDTLHLCGLLHDIGKIFFEQFFHEKFEKALVLCVEKQIPLFQAEQEVFGMDHTETGFKLTANWNLSREVSECIRFHHEPEKSNEQFRELVRLVHTANYIVNLEKLGGS
;
A
#
# COMPACT_ATOMS: atom_id res chain seq x y z
N VAL A 1 -1.19 -5.61 7.63
CA VAL A 1 -1.56 -5.97 6.23
C VAL A 1 -0.90 -7.26 5.72
N GLY A 2 0.42 -7.48 5.87
CA GLY A 2 1.08 -8.71 5.36
C GLY A 2 0.46 -10.05 5.81
N ILE A 3 0.23 -10.24 7.11
CA ILE A 3 -0.44 -11.44 7.64
C ILE A 3 -1.86 -11.58 7.06
N ALA A 4 -2.64 -10.49 7.06
CA ALA A 4 -4.00 -10.50 6.52
C ALA A 4 -4.02 -10.84 5.02
N THR A 5 -3.02 -10.37 4.26
CA THR A 5 -2.84 -10.70 2.83
C THR A 5 -2.63 -12.19 2.64
N ASN A 6 -1.79 -12.81 3.49
CA ASN A 6 -1.58 -14.26 3.47
C ASN A 6 -2.85 -15.04 3.81
N VAL A 7 -3.55 -14.67 4.89
CA VAL A 7 -4.81 -15.33 5.29
C VAL A 7 -5.87 -15.21 4.20
N LEU A 8 -5.99 -14.02 3.60
CA LEU A 8 -6.90 -13.79 2.48
C LEU A 8 -6.57 -14.71 1.31
N TYR A 9 -5.29 -14.75 0.91
CA TYR A 9 -4.82 -15.63 -0.16
C TYR A 9 -5.13 -17.10 0.10
N GLN A 10 -4.88 -17.61 1.32
CA GLN A 10 -5.20 -19.01 1.64
C GLN A 10 -6.70 -19.32 1.53
N ARG A 11 -7.56 -18.36 1.87
CA ARG A 11 -9.02 -18.51 1.78
C ARG A 11 -9.57 -18.38 0.37
N THR A 12 -8.84 -17.73 -0.54
CA THR A 12 -9.26 -17.52 -1.93
C THR A 12 -8.37 -18.26 -2.92
N LYS A 13 -7.50 -19.15 -2.46
CA LYS A 13 -6.51 -19.85 -3.30
C LYS A 13 -7.15 -20.58 -4.48
N GLU A 14 -8.35 -21.13 -4.30
CA GLU A 14 -9.10 -21.85 -5.35
C GLU A 14 -9.57 -20.95 -6.50
N THR A 15 -9.71 -19.64 -6.26
CA THR A 15 -10.20 -18.67 -7.26
C THR A 15 -9.10 -17.79 -7.85
N ILE A 16 -7.88 -17.86 -7.32
CA ILE A 16 -6.72 -17.08 -7.77
C ILE A 16 -5.93 -17.87 -8.81
N GLN A 17 -5.57 -17.20 -9.90
CA GLN A 17 -4.90 -17.85 -11.03
C GLN A 17 -3.43 -18.13 -10.78
N LYS A 18 -2.77 -17.29 -9.95
CA LYS A 18 -1.34 -17.39 -9.66
C LYS A 18 -1.04 -17.92 -8.27
N GLU A 19 0.03 -18.70 -8.18
CA GLU A 19 0.60 -19.06 -6.90
C GLU A 19 1.53 -17.96 -6.37
N TYR A 20 1.33 -17.58 -5.12
CA TYR A 20 2.17 -16.61 -4.41
C TYR A 20 2.79 -17.27 -3.19
N SER A 21 4.08 -17.04 -2.99
CA SER A 21 4.76 -17.51 -1.78
C SER A 21 4.29 -16.73 -0.55
N PRO A 22 4.29 -17.35 0.65
CA PRO A 22 4.00 -16.63 1.89
C PRO A 22 4.90 -15.41 2.10
N ASP A 23 6.18 -15.51 1.72
CA ASP A 23 7.17 -14.44 1.86
C ASP A 23 6.84 -13.25 0.96
N THR A 24 6.47 -13.49 -0.30
CA THR A 24 6.02 -12.44 -1.24
C THR A 24 4.80 -11.72 -0.69
N LEU A 25 3.78 -12.46 -0.24
CA LEU A 25 2.54 -11.89 0.30
C LEU A 25 2.82 -11.03 1.54
N HIS A 26 3.69 -11.52 2.43
CA HIS A 26 4.07 -10.81 3.63
C HIS A 26 4.85 -9.53 3.30
N LEU A 27 5.83 -9.62 2.40
CA LEU A 27 6.67 -8.50 1.98
C LEU A 27 5.84 -7.40 1.31
N CYS A 28 4.95 -7.76 0.37
CA CYS A 28 4.06 -6.81 -0.28
C CYS A 28 3.18 -6.08 0.73
N GLY A 29 2.57 -6.80 1.68
CA GLY A 29 1.74 -6.18 2.70
C GLY A 29 2.53 -5.41 3.76
N LEU A 30 3.80 -5.75 4.01
CA LEU A 30 4.67 -5.00 4.92
C LEU A 30 5.09 -3.65 4.29
N LEU A 31 5.47 -3.67 3.01
CA LEU A 31 6.07 -2.52 2.34
C LEU A 31 5.07 -1.61 1.64
N HIS A 32 3.80 -2.01 1.47
CA HIS A 32 2.82 -1.24 0.69
C HIS A 32 2.75 0.26 1.05
N ASP A 33 2.90 0.58 2.33
CA ASP A 33 2.82 1.93 2.90
C ASP A 33 4.18 2.57 3.23
N ILE A 34 5.29 2.01 2.73
CA ILE A 34 6.65 2.47 3.08
C ILE A 34 6.89 3.97 2.81
N GLY A 35 6.15 4.57 1.86
CA GLY A 35 6.22 6.00 1.59
C GLY A 35 5.76 6.88 2.76
N LYS A 36 4.87 6.39 3.63
CA LYS A 36 4.44 7.12 4.83
C LYS A 36 5.59 7.27 5.82
N ILE A 37 6.36 6.19 6.02
CA ILE A 37 7.56 6.21 6.86
C ILE A 37 8.58 7.20 6.30
N PHE A 38 8.75 7.25 4.98
CA PHE A 38 9.63 8.24 4.36
C PHE A 38 9.19 9.68 4.64
N PHE A 39 7.89 9.99 4.47
CA PHE A 39 7.37 11.32 4.79
C PHE A 39 7.55 11.69 6.26
N GLU A 40 7.25 10.76 7.17
CA GLU A 40 7.40 10.98 8.60
C GLU A 40 8.86 11.24 9.00
N GLN A 41 9.80 10.46 8.46
CA GLN A 41 11.22 10.57 8.83
C GLN A 41 11.90 11.83 8.27
N PHE A 42 11.56 12.24 7.05
CA PHE A 42 12.28 13.32 6.35
C PHE A 42 11.50 14.62 6.24
N PHE A 43 10.17 14.59 6.44
CA PHE A 43 9.28 15.73 6.24
C PHE A 43 8.16 15.81 7.29
N HIS A 44 8.46 15.42 8.54
CA HIS A 44 7.52 15.34 9.66
C HIS A 44 6.49 16.49 9.72
N GLU A 45 6.93 17.75 9.78
CA GLU A 45 6.01 18.91 9.87
C GLU A 45 5.03 19.03 8.68
N LYS A 46 5.44 18.62 7.48
CA LYS A 46 4.55 18.60 6.31
C LYS A 46 3.63 17.39 6.35
N PHE A 47 4.11 16.25 6.83
CA PHE A 47 3.30 15.05 6.95
C PHE A 47 2.21 15.23 8.02
N GLU A 48 2.51 15.88 9.15
CA GLU A 48 1.52 16.31 10.13
C GLU A 48 0.45 17.22 9.50
N LYS A 49 0.83 18.16 8.63
CA LYS A 49 -0.14 18.99 7.89
C LYS A 49 -1.05 18.16 7.00
N ALA A 50 -0.52 17.14 6.32
CA ALA A 50 -1.33 16.23 5.51
C ALA A 50 -2.30 15.40 6.38
N LEU A 51 -1.86 14.94 7.56
CA LEU A 51 -2.71 14.24 8.52
C LEU A 51 -3.84 15.13 9.06
N VAL A 52 -3.55 16.39 9.42
CA VAL A 52 -4.58 17.35 9.84
C VAL A 52 -5.56 17.61 8.71
N LEU A 53 -5.05 17.87 7.50
CA LEU A 53 -5.85 18.16 6.32
C LEU A 53 -6.78 16.99 5.95
N CYS A 54 -6.32 15.74 6.08
CA CYS A 54 -7.14 14.57 5.76
C CYS A 54 -8.37 14.46 6.69
N VAL A 55 -8.19 14.78 7.97
CA VAL A 55 -9.26 14.80 8.97
C VAL A 55 -10.21 15.98 8.74
N GLU A 56 -9.67 17.19 8.52
CA GLU A 56 -10.46 18.40 8.31
C GLU A 56 -11.35 18.33 7.07
N LYS A 57 -10.81 17.80 5.97
CA LYS A 57 -11.53 17.66 4.69
C LYS A 57 -12.30 16.36 4.54
N GLN A 58 -12.13 15.40 5.47
CA GLN A 58 -12.69 14.05 5.37
C GLN A 58 -12.32 13.33 4.06
N ILE A 59 -11.06 13.48 3.66
CA ILE A 59 -10.49 12.85 2.46
C ILE A 59 -9.47 11.76 2.83
N PRO A 60 -9.23 10.77 1.96
CA PRO A 60 -8.15 9.82 2.15
C PRO A 60 -6.78 10.51 2.28
N LEU A 61 -5.91 9.96 3.13
CA LEU A 61 -4.57 10.52 3.38
C LEU A 61 -3.77 10.75 2.09
N PHE A 62 -3.82 9.82 1.13
CA PHE A 62 -3.08 9.98 -0.13
C PHE A 62 -3.51 11.22 -0.92
N GLN A 63 -4.79 11.65 -0.81
CA GLN A 63 -5.25 12.89 -1.44
C GLN A 63 -4.73 14.14 -0.70
N ALA A 64 -4.71 14.10 0.63
CA ALA A 64 -4.12 15.18 1.42
C ALA A 64 -2.61 15.31 1.19
N GLU A 65 -1.90 14.18 1.04
CA GLU A 65 -0.49 14.16 0.67
C GLU A 65 -0.27 14.78 -0.72
N GLN A 66 -1.10 14.46 -1.72
CA GLN A 66 -1.05 15.12 -3.03
C GLN A 66 -1.19 16.64 -2.91
N GLU A 67 -2.09 17.14 -2.07
CA GLU A 67 -2.25 18.58 -1.87
C GLU A 67 -1.02 19.24 -1.21
N VAL A 68 -0.39 18.58 -0.24
CA VAL A 68 0.72 19.14 0.55
C VAL A 68 2.09 18.97 -0.10
N PHE A 69 2.31 17.82 -0.76
CA PHE A 69 3.59 17.41 -1.32
C PHE A 69 3.61 17.41 -2.85
N GLY A 70 2.46 17.40 -3.52
CA GLY A 70 2.36 17.18 -4.97
C GLY A 70 2.62 15.73 -5.39
N MET A 71 2.68 14.82 -4.42
CA MET A 71 2.76 13.36 -4.60
C MET A 71 2.30 12.65 -3.33
N ASP A 72 1.89 11.39 -3.46
CA ASP A 72 1.46 10.57 -2.32
C ASP A 72 2.49 9.51 -1.88
N HIS A 73 2.18 8.80 -0.79
CA HIS A 73 3.03 7.75 -0.26
C HIS A 73 3.19 6.56 -1.21
N THR A 74 2.22 6.29 -2.08
CA THR A 74 2.33 5.21 -3.08
C THR A 74 3.35 5.57 -4.15
N GLU A 75 3.38 6.83 -4.58
CA GLU A 75 4.35 7.35 -5.54
C GLU A 75 5.75 7.43 -4.94
N THR A 76 5.84 7.90 -3.70
CA THR A 76 7.11 8.00 -2.97
C THR A 76 7.69 6.60 -2.72
N GLY A 77 6.87 5.68 -2.19
CA GLY A 77 7.27 4.29 -1.97
C GLY A 77 7.68 3.61 -3.27
N PHE A 78 6.97 3.83 -4.37
CA PHE A 78 7.33 3.29 -5.67
C PHE A 78 8.72 3.78 -6.13
N LYS A 79 9.02 5.08 -5.98
CA LYS A 79 10.35 5.61 -6.31
C LYS A 79 11.46 4.99 -5.45
N LEU A 80 11.19 4.66 -4.18
CA LEU A 80 12.16 4.00 -3.30
C LEU A 80 12.49 2.57 -3.76
N THR A 81 11.55 1.88 -4.39
CA THR A 81 11.75 0.48 -4.84
C THR A 81 12.93 0.32 -5.80
N ALA A 82 13.16 1.32 -6.66
CA ALA A 82 14.27 1.32 -7.60
C ALA A 82 15.63 1.37 -6.89
N ASN A 83 15.75 2.17 -5.83
CA ASN A 83 16.98 2.31 -5.06
C ASN A 83 17.31 1.05 -4.25
N TRP A 84 16.29 0.30 -3.85
CA TRP A 84 16.44 -0.92 -3.06
C TRP A 84 16.41 -2.20 -3.90
N ASN A 85 16.32 -2.06 -5.22
CA ASN A 85 16.27 -3.17 -6.17
C ASN A 85 15.16 -4.19 -5.82
N LEU A 86 13.99 -3.69 -5.42
CA LEU A 86 12.84 -4.55 -5.09
C LEU A 86 12.21 -5.14 -6.35
N SER A 87 11.59 -6.32 -6.20
CA SER A 87 10.93 -7.00 -7.31
C SER A 87 9.71 -6.22 -7.83
N ARG A 88 9.38 -6.46 -9.10
CA ARG A 88 8.26 -5.80 -9.80
C ARG A 88 6.94 -5.99 -9.05
N GLU A 89 6.67 -7.19 -8.55
CA GLU A 89 5.49 -7.52 -7.74
C GLU A 89 5.34 -6.62 -6.50
N VAL A 90 6.43 -6.36 -5.77
CA VAL A 90 6.43 -5.48 -4.59
C VAL A 90 6.19 -4.04 -5.01
N SER A 91 6.88 -3.58 -6.06
CA SER A 91 6.73 -2.21 -6.56
C SER A 91 5.29 -1.91 -7.03
N GLU A 92 4.62 -2.86 -7.70
CA GLU A 92 3.25 -2.70 -8.18
C GLU A 92 2.26 -2.67 -7.00
N CYS A 93 2.46 -3.51 -5.98
CA CYS A 93 1.68 -3.44 -4.74
C CYS A 93 1.82 -2.08 -4.04
N ILE A 94 3.05 -1.56 -3.93
CA ILE A 94 3.27 -0.24 -3.33
C ILE A 94 2.56 0.85 -4.13
N ARG A 95 2.72 0.87 -5.45
CA ARG A 95 2.18 1.97 -6.27
C ARG A 95 0.65 1.97 -6.38
N PHE A 96 0.03 0.79 -6.42
CA PHE A 96 -1.36 0.65 -6.86
C PHE A 96 -2.30 0.03 -5.82
N HIS A 97 -1.88 -0.15 -4.56
CA HIS A 97 -2.77 -0.73 -3.55
C HIS A 97 -4.03 0.12 -3.25
N HIS A 98 -4.08 1.40 -3.59
CA HIS A 98 -5.32 2.20 -3.53
C HIS A 98 -6.20 2.06 -4.78
N GLU A 99 -5.59 1.71 -5.93
CA GLU A 99 -6.28 1.63 -7.22
C GLU A 99 -5.82 0.39 -8.02
N PRO A 100 -6.19 -0.84 -7.61
CA PRO A 100 -5.65 -2.07 -8.20
C PRO A 100 -5.85 -2.18 -9.71
N GLU A 101 -6.92 -1.61 -10.26
CA GLU A 101 -7.21 -1.66 -11.69
C GLU A 101 -6.20 -0.90 -12.56
N LYS A 102 -5.46 0.06 -11.97
CA LYS A 102 -4.38 0.79 -12.65
C LYS A 102 -3.07 0.01 -12.71
N SER A 103 -2.94 -1.09 -11.96
CA SER A 103 -1.75 -1.94 -12.00
C SER A 103 -1.67 -2.75 -13.29
N ASN A 104 -0.45 -3.21 -13.60
CA ASN A 104 -0.23 -4.13 -14.70
C ASN A 104 -1.03 -5.44 -14.48
N GLU A 105 -1.68 -5.95 -15.53
CA GLU A 105 -2.51 -7.15 -15.49
C GLU A 105 -1.80 -8.37 -14.87
N GLN A 106 -0.49 -8.48 -15.08
CA GLN A 106 0.33 -9.53 -14.51
C GLN A 106 0.31 -9.52 -12.96
N PHE A 107 0.20 -8.37 -12.33
CA PHE A 107 0.29 -8.23 -10.86
C PHE A 107 -1.05 -7.87 -10.21
N ARG A 108 -2.10 -7.60 -10.99
CA ARG A 108 -3.39 -7.10 -10.51
C ARG A 108 -4.02 -7.96 -9.42
N GLU A 109 -3.95 -9.28 -9.52
CA GLU A 109 -4.47 -10.17 -8.46
C GLU A 109 -3.73 -9.96 -7.13
N LEU A 110 -2.39 -9.86 -7.15
CA LEU A 110 -1.60 -9.60 -5.95
C LEU A 110 -1.90 -8.21 -5.36
N VAL A 111 -2.03 -7.20 -6.23
CA VAL A 111 -2.38 -5.84 -5.81
C VAL A 111 -3.78 -5.82 -5.18
N ARG A 112 -4.75 -6.55 -5.73
CA ARG A 112 -6.10 -6.70 -5.14
C ARG A 112 -6.05 -7.39 -3.78
N LEU A 113 -5.24 -8.43 -3.61
CA LEU A 113 -5.06 -9.07 -2.30
C LEU A 113 -4.57 -8.09 -1.24
N VAL A 114 -3.53 -7.31 -1.56
CA VAL A 114 -2.99 -6.29 -0.64
C VAL A 114 -4.04 -5.21 -0.36
N HIS A 115 -4.72 -4.72 -1.39
CA HIS A 115 -5.80 -3.75 -1.27
C HIS A 115 -6.92 -4.22 -0.34
N THR A 116 -7.46 -5.42 -0.58
CA THR A 116 -8.55 -5.99 0.23
C THR A 116 -8.09 -6.27 1.65
N ALA A 117 -6.87 -6.78 1.84
CA ALA A 117 -6.31 -6.98 3.17
C ALA A 117 -6.16 -5.65 3.92
N ASN A 118 -5.67 -4.60 3.27
CA ASN A 118 -5.57 -3.26 3.86
C ASN A 118 -6.95 -2.72 4.25
N TYR A 119 -7.94 -2.85 3.37
CA TYR A 119 -9.32 -2.44 3.65
C TYR A 119 -9.91 -3.14 4.88
N ILE A 120 -9.78 -4.48 4.97
CA ILE A 120 -10.28 -5.25 6.11
C ILE A 120 -9.58 -4.85 7.41
N VAL A 121 -8.25 -4.71 7.37
CA VAL A 121 -7.43 -4.31 8.51
C VAL A 121 -7.87 -2.95 9.06
N ASN A 122 -8.11 -1.96 8.19
CA ASN A 122 -8.56 -0.64 8.61
C ASN A 122 -10.02 -0.64 9.08
N LEU A 123 -10.90 -1.41 8.44
CA LEU A 123 -12.31 -1.55 8.84
C LEU A 123 -12.44 -2.12 10.26
N GLU A 124 -11.65 -3.15 10.55
CA GLU A 124 -11.61 -3.81 11.86
C GLU A 124 -10.77 -3.05 12.90
N LYS A 125 -10.18 -1.90 12.52
CA LYS A 125 -9.26 -1.11 13.35
C LYS A 125 -8.06 -1.91 13.85
N LEU A 126 -7.61 -2.88 13.06
CA LEU A 126 -6.50 -3.77 13.35
C LEU A 126 -5.18 -3.18 12.84
N GLY A 127 -4.71 -2.11 13.47
CA GLY A 127 -3.56 -1.34 13.04
C GLY A 127 -3.94 0.08 12.65
N GLY A 128 -2.94 0.92 12.38
CA GLY A 128 -3.12 2.31 11.97
C GLY A 128 -2.32 2.56 10.70
N SER A 129 -2.95 2.32 9.56
CA SER A 129 -2.43 2.66 8.23
C SER A 129 -3.25 3.82 7.67
#